data_AF-A0AB36V8D4-F1
#
_entry.id   AF-A0AB36V8D4-F1
#
_cell.length_a   1.000
_cell.length_b   1.000
_cell.length_c   1.000
_cell.angle_alpha   90.00
_cell.angle_beta   90.00
_cell.angle_gamma   90.00
#
_symmetry.space_group_name_H-M   'P 1'
#
loop_
_entity.id
_entity.type
_entity.pdbx_description
1 polymer ?
#
loop_
_entity_poly.entity_id
_entity_poly.type
_entity_poly.pdbx_seq_one_letter_code
_entity_poly.pdbx_strand_id
1 'polypeptide(L)' 'MNVYFKNDFGDKVFATVNKDIAGLIAALQVSSVVKLNNVNHKVTDYQFEYIQYASHEEPELTVIVERIYD' A
#
# COMPACT_ATOMS: atom_id res chain seq x y z
N MET A 1 0.43 -10.78 -5.18
CA MET A 1 0.32 -9.43 -5.75
C MET A 1 1.25 -8.52 -4.97
N ASN A 2 2.00 -7.66 -5.66
CA ASN A 2 2.88 -6.71 -5.00
C ASN A 2 2.04 -5.60 -4.35
N VAL A 3 2.40 -5.21 -3.13
CA VAL A 3 1.75 -4.13 -2.39
C VAL A 3 2.82 -3.13 -1.99
N TYR A 4 2.65 -1.87 -2.36
CA TYR A 4 3.57 -0.79 -2.02
C TYR A 4 2.86 0.26 -1.19
N PHE A 5 3.45 0.58 -0.05
CA PHE A 5 3.02 1.71 0.76
C PHE A 5 3.89 2.89 0.36
N LYS A 6 3.26 3.96 -0.14
CA LYS A 6 3.93 5.17 -0.60
C LYS A 6 3.41 6.38 0.18
N ASN A 7 4.25 7.40 0.37
CA ASN A 7 3.77 8.69 0.84
C ASN A 7 3.10 9.47 -0.32
N ASP A 8 2.51 10.64 -0.02
CA ASP A 8 1.86 11.49 -1.03
C ASP A 8 2.84 12.02 -2.12
N PHE A 9 4.15 11.98 -1.85
CA PHE A 9 5.19 12.35 -2.83
C PHE A 9 5.57 11.19 -3.77
N GLY A 10 5.02 9.99 -3.54
CA GLY A 10 5.33 8.78 -4.31
C GLY A 10 6.55 8.00 -3.81
N ASP A 11 7.20 8.44 -2.72
CA ASP A 11 8.31 7.71 -2.13
C ASP A 11 7.82 6.40 -1.51
N LYS A 12 8.53 5.31 -1.79
CA LYS A 12 8.23 4.00 -1.23
C LYS A 12 8.66 3.92 0.24
N VAL A 13 7.67 3.77 1.12
CA VAL A 13 7.85 3.60 2.57
C VAL A 13 8.04 2.13 2.93
N PHE A 14 7.25 1.25 2.32
CA PHE A 14 7.29 -0.19 2.57
C PHE A 14 6.81 -0.98 1.36
N ALA A 15 7.27 -2.23 1.23
CA ALA A 15 6.83 -3.14 0.17
C ALA A 15 6.62 -4.54 0.74
N THR A 16 5.58 -5.21 0.26
CA THR A 16 5.28 -6.60 0.63
C THR A 16 4.55 -7.31 -0.50
N VAL A 17 4.41 -8.63 -0.37
CA VAL A 17 3.60 -9.44 -1.27
C VAL A 17 2.42 -9.96 -0.47
N ASN A 18 1.20 -9.71 -0.95
CA ASN A 18 -0.02 -10.24 -0.37
C ASN A 18 -0.78 -11.11 -1.39
N LYS A 19 -1.30 -12.26 -0.93
CA LYS A 19 -2.12 -13.18 -1.73
C LYS A 19 -3.62 -12.89 -1.60
N ASP A 20 -4.03 -12.26 -0.50
CA ASP A 20 -5.41 -11.88 -0.22
C ASP A 20 -5.56 -10.35 -0.21
N ILE A 21 -5.80 -9.80 -1.40
CA ILE A 21 -5.90 -8.36 -1.60
C ILE A 21 -7.26 -7.83 -1.16
N ALA A 22 -8.33 -8.62 -1.32
CA ALA A 22 -9.66 -8.23 -0.85
C ALA A 22 -9.69 -8.13 0.69
N GLY A 23 -9.12 -9.12 1.39
CA GLY A 23 -9.01 -9.09 2.85
C GLY A 23 -8.11 -7.95 3.35
N LEU A 24 -7.01 -7.67 2.63
CA LEU A 24 -6.16 -6.51 2.95
C LEU A 24 -6.93 -5.20 2.83
N ILE A 25 -7.60 -4.94 1.71
CA ILE A 25 -8.38 -3.70 1.51
C ILE A 25 -9.46 -3.56 2.58
N ALA A 26 -10.18 -4.64 2.89
CA ALA A 26 -11.19 -4.62 3.96
C ALA A 26 -10.59 -4.27 5.34
N ALA A 27 -9.42 -4.83 5.67
CA ALA A 27 -8.72 -4.51 6.91
C ALA A 27 -8.25 -3.04 6.95
N LEU A 28 -7.73 -2.52 5.84
CA LEU A 28 -7.29 -1.13 5.72
C LEU A 28 -8.46 -0.14 5.82
N GLN A 29 -9.64 -0.49 5.27
CA GLN A 29 -10.85 0.33 5.38
C GLN A 29 -11.37 0.41 6.83
N VAL A 30 -11.22 -0.66 7.62
CA VAL A 30 -11.67 -0.69 9.03
C VAL A 30 -10.69 0.02 9.96
N SER A 31 -9.40 -0.28 9.86
CA SER A 31 -8.39 0.27 10.77
C SER A 31 -7.97 1.69 10.37
N SER A 32 -7.91 1.98 9.06
CA SER A 32 -7.34 3.21 8.47
C SER A 32 -5.92 3.58 8.91
N VAL A 33 -5.32 2.84 9.85
CA VAL A 33 -3.98 3.03 10.39
C VAL A 33 -3.21 1.73 10.30
N VAL A 34 -1.97 1.83 9.83
CA VAL A 34 -1.02 0.73 9.67
C VAL A 34 0.29 1.07 10.35
N LYS A 35 0.92 0.05 10.97
CA LYS A 35 2.26 0.19 11.56
C LYS A 35 3.30 -0.29 10.57
N LEU A 36 4.11 0.63 10.05
CA LEU A 36 5.18 0.36 9.10
C LEU A 36 6.51 0.79 9.72
N ASN A 37 7.50 -0.12 9.76
CA ASN A 37 8.83 0.15 10.34
C ASN A 37 8.78 0.83 11.74
N ASN A 38 7.90 0.33 12.61
CA ASN A 38 7.63 0.87 13.95
C ASN A 38 6.99 2.27 14.02
N VAL A 39 6.56 2.83 12.90
CA VAL A 39 5.89 4.13 12.83
C VAL A 39 4.45 3.92 12.38
N ASN A 40 3.51 4.59 13.05
CA ASN A 40 2.11 4.56 12.65
C ASN A 40 1.89 5.48 11.45
N HIS A 41 1.15 4.99 10.47
CA HIS A 41 0.75 5.74 9.31
C HIS A 41 -0.75 5.59 9.09
N LYS A 42 -1.41 6.68 8.71
CA LYS A 42 -2.79 6.69 8.27
C LYS A 42 -2.83 6.36 6.79
N VAL A 43 -3.70 5.44 6.38
CA VAL A 43 -4.02 5.18 4.98
C VAL A 43 -4.93 6.30 4.49
N THR A 44 -4.50 7.00 3.45
CA THR A 44 -5.25 8.10 2.84
C THR A 44 -5.94 7.68 1.57
N ASP A 45 -5.33 6.80 0.78
CA ASP A 45 -5.88 6.33 -0.49
C ASP A 45 -5.31 4.95 -0.89
N TYR A 46 -5.90 4.34 -1.91
CA TYR A 46 -5.43 3.12 -2.54
C TYR A 46 -5.68 3.14 -4.04
N GLN A 47 -4.69 2.70 -4.80
CA GLN A 47 -4.73 2.65 -6.25
C GLN A 47 -4.33 1.25 -6.72
N PHE A 48 -5.20 0.64 -7.51
CA PHE A 48 -4.90 -0.63 -8.18
C PHE A 48 -4.32 -0.32 -9.55
N GLU A 49 -3.11 -0.80 -9.82
CA GLU A 49 -2.39 -0.55 -11.06
C GLU A 49 -2.00 -1.86 -11.71
N TYR A 50 -2.03 -1.89 -13.04
CA TYR A 50 -1.43 -2.96 -13.83
C TYR A 50 -0.14 -2.38 -14.40
N ILE A 51 1.00 -2.73 -13.80
CA ILE A 51 2.28 -2.27 -14.32
C ILE A 51 2.71 -3.22 -15.44
N GLN A 52 2.91 -2.64 -16.62
CA GLN A 52 3.44 -3.36 -17.77
C GLN A 52 4.97 -3.40 -17.68
N TYR A 53 5.51 -4.52 -17.22
CA TYR A 53 6.94 -4.80 -17.35
C TYR A 53 7.23 -5.29 -18.77
N ALA A 54 8.49 -5.16 -19.22
CA ALA A 54 8.92 -5.42 -20.61
C ALA A 54 8.52 -6.80 -21.19
N SER A 55 8.07 -7.74 -20.36
CA SER A 55 7.71 -9.10 -20.77
C SER A 55 6.39 -9.62 -20.15
N HIS A 56 5.74 -8.89 -19.23
CA HIS A 56 4.51 -9.32 -18.57
C HIS A 56 3.83 -8.16 -17.82
N GLU A 57 2.52 -8.25 -17.66
CA GLU A 57 1.76 -7.36 -16.78
C GLU A 57 1.65 -8.00 -15.40
N GLU A 58 2.05 -7.27 -14.35
CA GLU A 58 1.79 -7.68 -12.98
C GLU A 58 0.81 -6.71 -12.31
N PRO A 59 -0.25 -7.21 -11.66
CA PRO A 59 -1.10 -6.37 -10.85
C PRO A 59 -0.36 -5.95 -9.58
N GLU A 60 -0.50 -4.68 -9.23
CA GLU A 60 0.08 -4.08 -8.05
C GLU A 60 -0.96 -3.24 -7.30
N LEU A 61 -0.89 -3.25 -5.97
CA LEU A 61 -1.68 -2.35 -5.12
C LEU A 61 -0.75 -1.30 -4.53
N THR A 62 -0.97 -0.04 -4.89
CA THR A 62 -0.38 1.10 -4.20
C THR A 62 -1.31 1.54 -3.07
N VAL A 63 -0.80 1.66 -1.86
CA VAL A 63 -1.49 2.21 -0.69
C VAL A 63 -0.80 3.52 -0.32
N ILE A 64 -1.54 4.62 -0.36
CA ILE A 64 -1.02 5.93 0.03
C ILE A 64 -1.16 6.08 1.54
N VAL A 65 -0.07 6.47 2.17
CA VAL A 65 0.02 6.59 3.63
C VAL A 65 0.65 7.90 4.07
N GLU A 66 0.05 8.50 5.10
CA GLU A 66 0.56 9.69 5.77
C GLU A 66 1.10 9.29 7.14
N ARG A 67 2.32 9.75 7.48
CA ARG A 67 2.90 9.49 8.79
C ARG A 67 2.11 10.21 9.87
N ILE A 68 1.77 9.50 10.94
CA ILE A 68 1.18 10.12 12.14
C ILE A 68 2.34 10.61 13.02
N TYR A 69 2.33 11.91 13.33
CA TYR A 69 3.21 12.52 14.32
C TYR A 69 2.48 12.54 15.66
N ASP A 70 3.09 11.94 16.69
CA ASP A 70 2.62 12.02 18.08
C ASP A 70 2.87 13.43 18.67
#